data_AF-A0A966NV07-F1
#
_entry.id   AF-A0A966NV07-F1
#
_cell.length_a   1.000
_cell.length_b   1.000
_cell.length_c   1.000
_cell.angle_alpha   90.00
_cell.angle_beta   90.00
_cell.angle_gamma   90.00
#
_symmetry.space_group_name_H-M   'P 1'
#
loop_
_entity.id
_entity.type
_entity.pdbx_description
1 polymer ?
#
loop_
_entity_poly.entity_id
_entity_poly.type
_entity_poly.pdbx_seq_one_letter_code
_entity_poly.pdbx_strand_id
1 'polypeptide(L)'
;MTIRKAMYSFGSGLGGIAIVAIVGNSFPASSGILIVALVMAMLGLGFIYPDLALQKEAGRRRKSFRYGFSSFLDLVTVLLAGGSGIESALLMASETGDGQTFEQIRKSLRRSQVARTSPWDELADLGRRFGIDEIVEVAGSVELAGRHGARIRDTLVARAATLRHRQLSEIEAEAAAATERMGMPMVLLFIGFISLVGYPAVVEMLQGW
;
A
#
# COMPACT_ATOMS: atom_id res chain seq x y z
N MET A 1 4.92 -0.32 19.28
CA MET A 1 5.75 -0.26 18.04
C MET A 1 6.31 1.14 17.75
N THR A 2 5.83 2.18 18.44
CA THR A 2 6.19 3.61 18.26
C THR A 2 7.58 3.99 18.81
N ILE A 3 8.05 3.32 19.87
CA ILE A 3 9.33 3.65 20.55
C ILE A 3 10.55 3.28 19.68
N ARG A 4 10.47 2.18 18.92
CA ARG A 4 11.55 1.77 18.00
C ARG A 4 11.66 2.71 16.79
N LYS A 5 10.55 3.33 16.35
CA LYS A 5 10.53 4.36 15.29
C LYS A 5 11.18 5.67 15.74
N ALA A 6 10.94 6.09 16.98
CA ALA A 6 11.56 7.30 17.53
C ALA A 6 13.08 7.16 17.65
N MET A 7 13.57 6.00 18.13
CA MET A 7 15.01 5.76 18.37
C MET A 7 15.84 5.75 17.07
N TYR A 8 15.31 5.21 15.97
CA TYR A 8 16.00 5.26 14.66
C TYR A 8 15.89 6.64 13.97
N SER A 9 14.80 7.39 14.19
CA SER A 9 14.68 8.77 13.67
C SER A 9 15.60 9.75 14.40
N PHE A 10 15.83 9.55 15.70
CA PHE A 10 16.68 10.42 16.51
C PHE A 10 18.16 10.14 16.28
N GLY A 11 18.55 8.87 16.08
CA GLY A 11 19.92 8.46 15.81
C GLY A 11 20.44 8.90 14.43
N SER A 12 19.58 8.94 13.40
CA SER A 12 19.95 9.39 12.05
C SER A 12 20.05 10.91 11.94
N GLY A 13 19.21 11.66 12.67
CA GLY A 13 19.28 13.13 12.74
C GLY A 13 20.54 13.64 13.44
N LEU A 14 20.89 13.08 14.60
CA LEU A 14 22.09 13.48 15.35
C LEU A 14 23.40 13.09 14.64
N GLY A 15 23.44 11.90 14.02
CA GLY A 15 24.60 11.44 13.26
C GLY A 15 24.87 12.32 12.02
N GLY A 16 23.82 12.72 11.31
CA GLY A 16 23.94 13.60 10.15
C GLY A 16 24.42 15.01 10.51
N ILE A 17 23.90 15.60 11.60
CA ILE A 17 24.32 16.93 12.07
C ILE A 17 25.80 16.93 12.50
N ALA A 18 26.26 15.87 13.19
CA ALA A 18 27.66 15.73 13.60
C ALA A 18 28.61 15.63 12.39
N ILE A 19 28.21 14.92 11.32
CA ILE A 19 29.01 14.81 10.09
C ILE A 19 29.06 16.15 9.34
N VAL A 20 27.96 16.90 9.27
CA VAL A 20 27.95 18.26 8.68
C VAL A 20 28.89 19.21 9.43
N ALA A 21 28.87 19.16 10.77
CA ALA A 21 29.70 20.03 11.59
C ALA A 21 31.20 19.71 11.48
N ILE A 22 31.56 18.42 11.40
CA ILE A 22 32.97 17.99 11.27
C ILE A 22 33.50 18.32 9.87
N VAL A 23 32.72 18.08 8.82
CA VAL A 23 33.17 18.29 7.44
C VAL A 23 33.16 19.78 7.05
N GLY A 24 32.24 20.57 7.61
CA GLY A 24 32.20 22.02 7.41
C GLY A 24 33.40 22.77 8.04
N ASN A 25 34.06 22.19 9.04
CA ASN A 25 35.19 22.81 9.74
C ASN A 25 36.57 22.44 9.16
N SER A 26 36.66 21.44 8.28
CA SER A 26 37.93 20.92 7.76
C SER A 26 38.30 21.37 6.34
N PHE A 27 37.42 22.10 5.63
CA PHE A 27 37.64 22.49 4.23
C PHE A 27 37.46 24.01 4.00
N PRO A 28 38.23 24.63 3.08
CA PRO A 28 38.10 26.04 2.75
C PRO A 28 36.67 26.39 2.27
N ALA A 29 36.22 27.61 2.58
CA ALA A 29 34.82 28.03 2.54
C ALA A 29 34.09 27.81 1.20
N SER A 30 34.80 27.77 0.08
CA SER A 30 34.23 27.50 -1.25
C SER A 30 33.86 26.03 -1.46
N SER A 31 34.65 25.09 -0.95
CA SER A 31 34.40 23.64 -1.05
C SER A 31 33.44 23.13 0.02
N GLY A 32 33.39 23.81 1.18
CA GLY A 32 32.53 23.44 2.31
C GLY A 32 31.03 23.56 1.99
N ILE A 33 30.63 24.57 1.21
CA ILE A 33 29.22 24.79 0.85
C ILE A 33 28.66 23.63 0.01
N LEU A 34 29.43 23.11 -0.95
CA LEU A 34 29.03 21.96 -1.77
C LEU A 34 28.87 20.69 -0.93
N ILE A 35 29.77 20.47 0.03
CA ILE A 35 29.69 19.27 0.88
C ILE A 35 28.54 19.38 1.88
N VAL A 36 28.30 20.56 2.46
CA VAL A 36 27.13 20.81 3.32
C VAL A 36 25.83 20.64 2.53
N ALA A 37 25.76 21.13 1.28
CA ALA A 37 24.61 20.94 0.40
C ALA A 37 24.38 19.46 0.03
N LEU A 38 25.46 18.70 -0.24
CA LEU A 38 25.39 17.26 -0.53
C LEU A 38 24.90 16.47 0.70
N VAL A 39 25.40 16.79 1.90
CA VAL A 39 24.97 16.11 3.14
C VAL A 39 23.54 16.49 3.50
N MET A 40 23.14 17.75 3.29
CA MET A 40 21.74 18.18 3.44
C MET A 40 20.80 17.47 2.44
N ALA A 41 21.24 17.28 1.19
CA ALA A 41 20.49 16.52 0.19
C ALA A 41 20.40 15.03 0.56
N MET A 42 21.48 14.44 1.08
CA MET A 42 21.49 13.05 1.57
C MET A 42 20.60 12.85 2.80
N LEU A 43 20.58 13.82 3.72
CA LEU A 43 19.69 13.85 4.88
C LEU A 43 18.22 14.00 4.47
N GLY A 44 17.93 14.87 3.50
CA GLY A 44 16.58 15.02 2.94
C GLY A 44 16.08 13.75 2.24
N LEU A 45 16.93 13.11 1.42
CA LEU A 45 16.64 11.84 0.77
C LEU A 45 16.48 10.69 1.79
N GLY A 46 17.28 10.69 2.86
CA GLY A 46 17.20 9.73 3.96
C GLY A 46 15.90 9.82 4.78
N PHE A 47 15.27 10.99 4.82
CA PHE A 47 13.99 11.18 5.52
C PHE A 47 12.79 10.71 4.69
N ILE A 48 12.86 10.79 3.35
CA ILE A 48 11.78 10.39 2.44
C ILE A 48 11.78 8.88 2.14
N TYR A 49 12.96 8.24 2.14
CA TYR A 49 13.11 6.81 1.84
C TYR A 49 12.34 5.85 2.78
N PRO A 50 12.35 6.00 4.13
CA PRO A 50 11.66 5.06 5.01
C PRO A 50 10.14 5.15 4.87
N ASP A 51 9.59 6.31 4.54
CA ASP A 51 8.14 6.50 4.41
C ASP A 51 7.60 5.81 3.14
N LEU A 52 8.34 5.87 2.04
CA LEU A 52 8.02 5.14 0.81
C LEU A 52 8.11 3.61 1.01
N ALA A 53 9.11 3.13 1.75
CA ALA A 53 9.25 1.71 2.05
C ALA A 53 8.09 1.20 2.93
N LEU A 54 7.67 1.99 3.92
CA LEU A 54 6.52 1.68 4.77
C LEU A 54 5.20 1.64 3.99
N GLN A 55 4.98 2.59 3.08
CA GLN A 55 3.79 2.60 2.22
C GLN A 55 3.76 1.41 1.26
N LYS A 56 4.90 1.04 0.67
CA LYS A 56 5.01 -0.14 -0.21
C LYS A 56 4.73 -1.45 0.54
N GLU A 57 5.25 -1.58 1.77
CA GLU A 57 5.03 -2.77 2.59
C GLU A 57 3.55 -2.88 3.03
N ALA A 58 2.92 -1.76 3.40
CA ALA A 58 1.49 -1.72 3.69
C ALA A 58 0.64 -2.12 2.47
N GLY A 59 0.97 -1.60 1.28
CA GLY A 59 0.32 -1.96 0.03
C GLY A 59 0.46 -3.45 -0.31
N ARG A 60 1.65 -4.02 -0.14
CA ARG A 60 1.89 -5.47 -0.34
C ARG A 60 1.02 -6.33 0.58
N ARG A 61 0.90 -5.96 1.85
CA ARG A 61 0.06 -6.70 2.81
C ARG A 61 -1.42 -6.62 2.46
N ARG A 62 -1.92 -5.44 2.09
CA ARG A 62 -3.32 -5.29 1.63
C ARG A 62 -3.61 -6.14 0.40
N LYS A 63 -2.68 -6.16 -0.58
CA LYS A 63 -2.79 -6.99 -1.79
C LYS A 63 -2.82 -8.48 -1.46
N SER A 64 -1.93 -8.95 -0.58
CA SER A 64 -1.95 -10.34 -0.12
C SER A 64 -3.26 -10.72 0.59
N PHE A 65 -3.82 -9.80 1.38
CA PHE A 65 -5.08 -10.03 2.07
C PHE A 65 -6.25 -10.13 1.07
N ARG A 66 -6.30 -9.25 0.06
CA ARG A 66 -7.30 -9.30 -1.02
C ARG A 66 -7.28 -10.64 -1.77
N TYR A 67 -6.10 -11.15 -2.11
CA TYR A 67 -5.99 -12.47 -2.75
C TYR A 67 -6.53 -13.58 -1.85
N GLY A 68 -6.17 -13.59 -0.56
CA GLY A 68 -6.72 -14.58 0.37
C GLY A 68 -8.24 -14.46 0.55
N PHE A 69 -8.78 -13.24 0.56
CA PHE A 69 -10.23 -13.02 0.63
C PHE A 69 -10.95 -13.52 -0.64
N SER A 70 -10.37 -13.32 -1.82
CA SER A 70 -10.92 -13.88 -3.07
C SER A 70 -10.97 -15.40 -3.02
N SER A 71 -9.87 -16.06 -2.63
CA SER A 71 -9.83 -17.52 -2.49
C SER A 71 -10.83 -18.04 -1.44
N PHE A 72 -11.04 -17.30 -0.35
CA PHE A 72 -12.08 -17.60 0.62
C PHE A 72 -13.48 -17.57 -0.02
N LEU A 73 -13.82 -16.55 -0.82
CA LEU A 73 -15.11 -16.48 -1.51
C LEU A 73 -15.30 -17.58 -2.56
N ASP A 74 -14.23 -17.98 -3.23
CA ASP A 74 -14.27 -19.12 -4.17
C ASP A 74 -14.64 -20.42 -3.42
N LEU A 75 -14.02 -20.67 -2.26
CA LEU A 75 -14.37 -21.80 -1.39
C LEU A 75 -15.82 -21.74 -0.92
N VAL A 76 -16.30 -20.57 -0.50
CA VAL A 76 -17.70 -20.37 -0.10
C VAL A 76 -18.65 -20.71 -1.25
N THR A 77 -18.31 -20.28 -2.47
CA THR A 77 -19.11 -20.54 -3.67
C THR A 77 -19.19 -22.03 -3.98
N VAL A 78 -18.06 -22.76 -3.87
CA VAL A 78 -18.03 -24.23 -4.04
C VAL A 78 -18.88 -24.94 -2.98
N LEU A 79 -18.79 -24.52 -1.72
CA LEU A 79 -19.56 -25.11 -0.61
C LEU A 79 -21.07 -24.84 -0.75
N LEU A 80 -21.46 -23.64 -1.20
CA LEU A 80 -22.84 -23.28 -1.51
C LEU A 80 -23.38 -24.11 -2.68
N ALA A 81 -22.58 -24.32 -3.73
CA ALA A 81 -22.96 -25.19 -4.84
C ALA A 81 -23.16 -26.65 -4.40
N GLY A 82 -22.45 -27.09 -3.37
CA GLY A 82 -22.63 -28.39 -2.70
C GLY A 82 -23.85 -28.48 -1.78
N GLY A 83 -24.67 -27.42 -1.67
CA GLY A 83 -25.88 -27.39 -0.84
C GLY A 83 -25.66 -26.97 0.61
N SER A 84 -24.48 -26.44 0.96
CA SER A 84 -24.24 -25.88 2.29
C SER A 84 -25.08 -24.63 2.52
N GLY A 85 -25.55 -24.40 3.75
CA GLY A 85 -26.15 -23.12 4.14
C GLY A 85 -25.12 -21.99 4.11
N ILE A 86 -25.55 -20.75 3.90
CA ILE A 86 -24.65 -19.58 3.77
C ILE A 86 -23.72 -19.45 4.99
N GLU A 87 -24.26 -19.52 6.20
CA GLU A 87 -23.46 -19.40 7.42
C GLU A 87 -22.49 -20.58 7.59
N SER A 88 -22.91 -21.81 7.28
CA SER A 88 -22.02 -22.99 7.39
C SER A 88 -20.95 -22.99 6.31
N ALA A 89 -21.26 -22.53 5.10
CA ALA A 89 -20.31 -22.38 4.00
C ALA A 89 -19.22 -21.36 4.34
N LEU A 90 -19.57 -20.21 4.93
CA LEU A 90 -18.61 -19.21 5.40
C LEU A 90 -17.65 -19.78 6.45
N LEU A 91 -18.18 -20.52 7.43
CA LEU A 91 -17.37 -21.18 8.45
C LEU A 91 -16.44 -22.22 7.86
N MET A 92 -16.97 -23.17 7.09
CA MET A 92 -16.18 -24.24 6.49
C MET A 92 -15.10 -23.70 5.55
N ALA A 93 -15.41 -22.69 4.74
CA ALA A 93 -14.40 -22.03 3.89
C ALA A 93 -13.28 -21.38 4.72
N SER A 94 -13.63 -20.77 5.86
CA SER A 94 -12.65 -20.14 6.75
C SER A 94 -11.76 -21.14 7.49
N GLU A 95 -12.24 -22.37 7.66
CA GLU A 95 -11.49 -23.46 8.32
C GLU A 95 -10.69 -24.30 7.31
N THR A 96 -11.05 -24.28 6.03
CA THR A 96 -10.36 -25.01 4.97
C THR A 96 -9.10 -24.30 4.50
N GLY A 97 -9.11 -22.97 4.45
CA GLY A 97 -7.97 -22.20 3.96
C GLY A 97 -6.94 -21.89 5.04
N ASP A 98 -5.67 -21.86 4.63
CA ASP A 98 -4.53 -21.59 5.49
C ASP A 98 -4.00 -20.15 5.35
N GLY A 99 -3.34 -19.66 6.40
CA GLY A 99 -2.60 -18.41 6.40
C GLY A 99 -3.26 -17.27 7.18
N GLN A 100 -2.57 -16.13 7.22
CA GLN A 100 -2.95 -15.02 8.10
C GLN A 100 -4.32 -14.43 7.76
N THR A 101 -4.68 -14.39 6.47
CA THR A 101 -5.98 -13.88 6.00
C THR A 101 -7.14 -14.74 6.50
N PHE A 102 -7.03 -16.07 6.33
CA PHE A 102 -8.05 -17.03 6.77
C PHE A 102 -8.22 -17.01 8.28
N GLU A 103 -7.13 -16.91 9.04
CA GLU A 103 -7.18 -16.79 10.51
C GLU A 103 -7.94 -15.53 10.96
N GLN A 104 -7.76 -14.40 10.27
CA GLN A 104 -8.49 -13.15 10.58
C GLN A 104 -9.97 -13.24 10.21
N ILE A 105 -10.28 -13.83 9.06
CA ILE A 105 -11.66 -14.08 8.61
C ILE A 105 -12.37 -15.02 9.60
N ARG A 106 -11.73 -16.15 9.97
CA ARG A 106 -12.26 -17.11 10.95
C ARG A 106 -12.54 -16.46 12.30
N LYS A 107 -11.64 -15.61 12.79
CA LYS A 107 -11.85 -14.85 14.03
C LYS A 107 -13.04 -13.90 13.94
N SER A 108 -13.19 -13.22 12.80
CA SER A 108 -14.31 -12.31 12.53
C SER A 108 -15.65 -13.07 12.48
N LEU A 109 -15.70 -14.22 11.79
CA LEU A 109 -16.90 -15.07 11.71
C LEU A 109 -17.27 -15.75 13.04
N ARG A 110 -16.28 -16.11 13.86
CA ARG A 110 -16.55 -16.61 15.22
C ARG A 110 -17.07 -15.50 16.13
N ARG A 111 -16.57 -14.28 15.96
CA ARG A 111 -17.06 -13.12 16.71
C ARG A 111 -18.51 -12.82 16.36
N SER A 112 -18.89 -12.87 15.08
CA SER A 112 -20.29 -12.62 14.68
C SER A 112 -21.25 -13.65 15.30
N GLN A 113 -20.86 -14.92 15.40
CA GLN A 113 -21.67 -15.95 16.07
C GLN A 113 -21.90 -15.65 17.55
N VAL A 114 -20.85 -15.25 18.27
CA VAL A 114 -20.95 -14.92 19.70
C VAL A 114 -21.77 -13.64 19.89
N ALA A 115 -21.57 -12.64 19.02
CA ALA A 115 -22.27 -11.37 19.07
C ALA A 115 -23.70 -11.42 18.50
N ARG A 116 -24.10 -12.54 17.86
CA ARG A 116 -25.35 -12.68 17.08
C ARG A 116 -25.55 -11.56 16.05
N THR A 117 -24.47 -11.15 15.41
CA THR A 117 -24.48 -10.15 14.33
C THR A 117 -24.37 -10.82 12.96
N SER A 118 -24.70 -10.08 11.91
CA SER A 118 -24.50 -10.54 10.53
C SER A 118 -23.02 -10.89 10.31
N PRO A 119 -22.70 -12.07 9.73
CA PRO A 119 -21.34 -12.39 9.32
C PRO A 119 -20.75 -11.34 8.37
N TRP A 120 -21.60 -10.75 7.53
CA TRP A 120 -21.21 -9.74 6.55
C TRP A 120 -20.84 -8.40 7.22
N ASP A 121 -21.55 -7.99 8.26
CA ASP A 121 -21.20 -6.78 9.04
C ASP A 121 -19.79 -6.88 9.64
N GLU A 122 -19.46 -8.03 10.22
CA GLU A 122 -18.14 -8.26 10.82
C GLU A 122 -17.02 -8.37 9.78
N LEU A 123 -17.31 -8.91 8.59
CA LEU A 123 -16.40 -8.88 7.46
C LEU A 123 -16.20 -7.45 6.92
N ALA A 124 -17.25 -6.63 6.90
CA ALA A 124 -17.15 -5.22 6.54
C ALA A 124 -16.33 -4.43 7.57
N ASP A 125 -16.50 -4.70 8.87
CA ASP A 125 -15.65 -4.11 9.91
C ASP A 125 -14.19 -4.57 9.79
N LEU A 126 -13.96 -5.84 9.43
CA LEU A 126 -12.62 -6.35 9.11
C LEU A 126 -11.99 -5.56 7.95
N GLY A 127 -12.71 -5.37 6.84
CA GLY A 127 -12.26 -4.56 5.70
C GLY A 127 -11.88 -3.14 6.10
N ARG A 128 -12.72 -2.47 6.90
CA ARG A 128 -12.44 -1.13 7.44
C ARG A 128 -11.19 -1.08 8.32
N ARG A 129 -10.99 -2.07 9.20
CA ARG A 129 -9.79 -2.17 10.06
C ARG A 129 -8.49 -2.33 9.25
N PHE A 130 -8.55 -3.04 8.12
CA PHE A 130 -7.38 -3.24 7.25
C PHE A 130 -7.22 -2.16 6.15
N GLY A 131 -8.23 -1.30 5.96
CA GLY A 131 -8.28 -0.29 4.90
C GLY A 131 -8.33 -0.94 3.52
N ILE A 132 -9.23 -1.92 3.35
CA ILE A 132 -9.46 -2.66 2.10
C ILE A 132 -10.94 -2.48 1.76
N ASP A 133 -11.21 -1.52 0.89
CA ASP A 133 -12.59 -1.09 0.56
C ASP A 133 -13.35 -2.17 -0.21
N GLU A 134 -12.66 -3.01 -0.99
CA GLU A 134 -13.28 -4.08 -1.77
C GLU A 134 -13.98 -5.12 -0.89
N ILE A 135 -13.47 -5.37 0.32
CA ILE A 135 -14.10 -6.29 1.29
C ILE A 135 -15.41 -5.69 1.80
N VAL A 136 -15.41 -4.38 2.08
CA VAL A 136 -16.57 -3.64 2.57
C VAL A 136 -17.67 -3.63 1.52
N GLU A 137 -17.32 -3.38 0.25
CA GLU A 137 -18.25 -3.39 -0.86
C GLU A 137 -18.88 -4.77 -1.08
N VAL A 138 -18.06 -5.83 -1.08
CA VAL A 138 -18.57 -7.20 -1.23
C VAL A 138 -19.51 -7.56 -0.08
N ALA A 139 -19.08 -7.35 1.17
CA ALA A 139 -19.89 -7.66 2.33
C ALA A 139 -21.25 -6.93 2.32
N GLY A 140 -21.24 -5.61 2.05
CA GLY A 140 -22.48 -4.82 1.97
C GLY A 140 -23.39 -5.25 0.82
N SER A 141 -22.81 -5.64 -0.33
CA SER A 141 -23.60 -6.12 -1.47
C SER A 141 -24.28 -7.45 -1.19
N VAL A 142 -23.59 -8.37 -0.50
CA VAL A 142 -24.13 -9.70 -0.18
C VAL A 142 -25.13 -9.62 0.97
N GLU A 143 -24.93 -8.75 1.94
CA GLU A 143 -25.91 -8.52 3.00
C GLU A 143 -27.23 -7.96 2.46
N LEU A 144 -27.15 -6.98 1.56
CA LEU A 144 -28.33 -6.43 0.89
C LEU A 144 -29.03 -7.50 0.02
N ALA A 145 -28.25 -8.38 -0.59
CA ALA A 145 -28.73 -9.51 -1.37
C ALA A 145 -29.43 -10.58 -0.49
N GLY A 146 -28.85 -10.94 0.65
CA GLY A 146 -29.39 -11.94 1.56
C GLY A 146 -30.80 -11.59 2.08
N ARG A 147 -31.13 -10.30 2.13
CA ARG A 147 -32.48 -9.81 2.52
C ARG A 147 -33.57 -9.98 1.45
N HIS A 148 -33.24 -10.25 0.18
CA HIS A 148 -34.20 -10.20 -0.95
C HIS A 148 -34.06 -11.40 -1.91
N GLY A 149 -34.14 -12.62 -1.39
CA GLY A 149 -33.71 -13.89 -2.02
C GLY A 149 -34.27 -14.39 -3.38
N ALA A 150 -34.66 -13.55 -4.35
CA ALA A 150 -35.03 -14.07 -5.69
C ALA A 150 -34.79 -13.17 -6.92
N ARG A 151 -34.43 -11.88 -6.79
CA ARG A 151 -34.17 -10.98 -7.96
C ARG A 151 -32.72 -10.55 -8.15
N ILE A 152 -31.81 -11.15 -7.39
CA ILE A 152 -30.42 -10.69 -7.25
C ILE A 152 -29.48 -11.42 -8.20
N ARG A 153 -29.87 -12.60 -8.72
CA ARG A 153 -29.04 -13.36 -9.65
C ARG A 153 -28.82 -12.60 -10.96
N ASP A 154 -29.85 -11.95 -11.51
CA ASP A 154 -29.73 -11.18 -12.75
C ASP A 154 -28.99 -9.85 -12.55
N THR A 155 -29.16 -9.21 -11.38
CA THR A 155 -28.42 -7.99 -11.04
C THR A 155 -26.96 -8.26 -10.67
N LEU A 156 -26.64 -9.40 -10.05
CA LEU A 156 -25.27 -9.84 -9.78
C LEU A 156 -24.54 -10.23 -11.05
N VAL A 157 -25.20 -10.89 -12.01
CA VAL A 157 -24.59 -11.21 -13.31
C VAL A 157 -24.28 -9.92 -14.09
N ALA A 158 -25.20 -8.95 -14.11
CA ALA A 158 -24.97 -7.65 -14.74
C ALA A 158 -23.86 -6.83 -14.03
N ARG A 159 -23.81 -6.85 -12.69
CA ARG A 159 -22.73 -6.21 -11.92
C ARG A 159 -21.39 -6.93 -12.03
N ALA A 160 -21.37 -8.26 -12.14
CA ALA A 160 -20.15 -9.04 -12.35
C ALA A 160 -19.51 -8.74 -13.71
N ALA A 161 -20.30 -8.57 -14.77
CA ALA A 161 -19.81 -8.13 -16.07
C ALA A 161 -19.20 -6.71 -16.00
N THR A 162 -19.84 -5.81 -15.26
CA THR A 162 -19.37 -4.43 -15.07
C THR A 162 -18.08 -4.39 -14.25
N LEU A 163 -17.97 -5.20 -13.19
CA LEU A 163 -16.74 -5.34 -12.39
C LEU A 163 -15.58 -5.92 -13.19
N ARG A 164 -15.84 -6.90 -14.06
CA ARG A 164 -14.81 -7.51 -14.92
C ARG A 164 -14.23 -6.50 -15.93
N HIS A 165 -15.07 -5.62 -16.48
CA HIS A 165 -14.61 -4.52 -17.34
C HIS A 165 -13.83 -3.45 -16.57
N ARG A 166 -14.26 -3.12 -15.34
CA ARG A 166 -13.54 -2.17 -14.48
C ARG A 166 -12.15 -2.68 -14.10
N GLN A 167 -12.05 -3.97 -13.75
CA GLN A 167 -10.78 -4.66 -13.49
C GLN A 167 -9.82 -4.58 -14.68
N LEU A 168 -10.31 -4.78 -15.89
CA LEU A 168 -9.49 -4.64 -17.10
C LEU A 168 -8.98 -3.20 -17.27
N SER A 169 -9.85 -2.19 -17.09
CA SER A 169 -9.44 -0.78 -17.19
C SER A 169 -8.46 -0.36 -16.08
N GLU A 170 -8.57 -0.92 -14.88
CA GLU A 170 -7.65 -0.67 -13.76
C GLU A 170 -6.29 -1.32 -14.00
N ILE A 171 -6.25 -2.53 -14.59
CA ILE A 171 -5.00 -3.19 -14.99
C ILE A 171 -4.29 -2.37 -16.08
N GLU A 172 -5.04 -1.85 -17.05
CA GLU A 172 -4.50 -0.97 -18.10
C GLU A 172 -4.01 0.36 -17.52
N ALA A 173 -4.75 0.95 -16.58
CA ALA A 173 -4.36 2.19 -15.89
C ALA A 173 -3.14 1.99 -14.97
N GLU A 174 -3.03 0.86 -14.26
CA GLU A 174 -1.85 0.50 -13.48
C GLU A 174 -0.63 0.27 -14.37
N ALA A 175 -0.81 -0.33 -15.54
CA ALA A 175 0.26 -0.50 -16.52
C ALA A 175 0.75 0.85 -17.07
N ALA A 176 -0.17 1.78 -17.38
CA ALA A 176 0.16 3.13 -17.83
C ALA A 176 0.86 3.95 -16.73
N ALA A 177 0.40 3.86 -15.48
CA ALA A 177 1.02 4.54 -14.33
C ALA A 177 2.39 3.94 -13.96
N ALA A 178 2.61 2.65 -14.22
CA ALA A 178 3.93 2.04 -14.06
C ALA A 178 4.95 2.62 -15.04
N THR A 179 4.54 2.96 -16.27
CA THR A 179 5.38 3.65 -17.26
C THR A 179 5.71 5.08 -16.81
N GLU A 180 4.77 5.81 -16.24
CA GLU A 180 5.00 7.18 -15.74
C GLU A 180 6.02 7.23 -14.59
N ARG A 181 6.02 6.22 -13.72
CA ARG A 181 6.98 6.11 -12.60
C ARG A 181 8.41 5.81 -13.04
N MET A 182 8.66 5.40 -14.29
CA MET A 182 10.00 5.26 -14.86
C MET A 182 10.62 6.59 -15.31
N GLY A 183 9.81 7.64 -15.55
CA GLY A 183 10.31 8.95 -15.98
C GLY A 183 10.91 9.80 -14.84
N MET A 184 10.41 9.61 -13.61
CA MET A 184 10.83 10.42 -12.46
C MET A 184 12.34 10.32 -12.13
N PRO A 185 12.99 9.14 -12.18
CA PRO A 185 14.44 9.02 -12.05
C PRO A 185 15.21 9.70 -13.19
N MET A 186 14.67 9.69 -14.41
CA MET A 186 15.31 10.27 -15.60
C MET A 186 15.41 11.79 -15.49
N VAL A 187 14.36 12.46 -15.01
CA VAL A 187 14.35 13.93 -14.79
C VAL A 187 15.35 14.33 -13.71
N LEU A 188 15.44 13.57 -12.62
CA LEU A 188 16.43 13.78 -11.55
C LEU A 188 17.87 13.67 -12.07
N LEU A 189 18.15 12.67 -12.91
CA LEU A 189 19.46 12.49 -13.53
C LEU A 189 19.79 13.64 -14.50
N PHE A 190 18.79 14.13 -15.24
CA PHE A 190 18.95 15.23 -16.19
C PHE A 190 19.24 16.55 -15.48
N ILE A 191 18.53 16.85 -14.39
CA ILE A 191 18.81 18.01 -13.52
C ILE A 191 20.20 17.89 -12.91
N GLY A 192 20.59 16.70 -12.45
CA GLY A 192 21.94 16.43 -11.93
C GLY A 192 23.03 16.64 -12.98
N PHE A 193 22.81 16.18 -14.22
CA PHE A 193 23.75 16.35 -15.33
C PHE A 193 23.89 17.82 -15.75
N ILE A 194 22.77 18.55 -15.90
CA ILE A 194 22.79 20.00 -16.19
C ILE A 194 23.49 20.76 -15.08
N SER A 195 23.29 20.37 -13.81
CA SER A 195 23.96 21.01 -12.68
C SER A 195 25.47 20.73 -12.68
N LEU A 196 25.89 19.51 -13.00
CA LEU A 196 27.30 19.12 -13.10
C LEU A 196 28.02 19.87 -14.23
N VAL A 197 27.39 20.00 -15.41
CA VAL A 197 27.97 20.67 -16.59
C VAL A 197 27.83 22.19 -16.50
N GLY A 198 26.74 22.70 -15.93
CA GLY A 198 26.50 24.14 -15.78
C GLY A 198 27.34 24.78 -14.67
N TYR A 199 27.68 24.02 -13.61
CA TYR A 199 28.51 24.51 -12.52
C TYR A 199 29.86 25.11 -12.96
N PRO A 200 30.71 24.45 -13.78
CA PRO A 200 31.96 25.05 -14.24
C PRO A 200 31.73 26.32 -15.06
N ALA A 201 30.73 26.35 -15.94
CA ALA A 201 30.44 27.52 -16.79
C ALA A 201 29.99 28.76 -15.97
N VAL A 202 29.17 28.54 -14.94
CA VAL A 202 28.74 29.62 -14.03
C VAL A 202 29.92 30.12 -13.18
N VAL A 203 30.78 29.22 -12.72
CA VAL A 203 31.99 29.57 -11.96
C VAL A 203 32.99 30.34 -12.84
N GLU A 204 33.15 29.96 -14.10
CA GLU A 204 34.04 30.64 -15.05
C GLU A 204 33.54 32.05 -15.41
N MET A 205 32.22 32.24 -15.56
CA MET A 205 31.62 33.58 -15.76
C MET A 205 31.75 34.49 -14.53
N LEU A 206 31.69 33.94 -13.31
CA LEU A 206 31.85 34.69 -12.07
C LEU A 206 33.31 35.02 -11.72
N GLN A 207 34.26 34.23 -12.21
CA GLN A 207 35.70 34.48 -12.08
C GLN A 207 36.27 35.32 -13.24
N GLY A 208 35.51 35.49 -14.32
CA GLY A 208 35.87 36.27 -15.51
C GLY A 208 35.55 37.77 -15.45
N TRP A 209 35.23 38.31 -14.26
CA TRP A 209 35.09 39.74 -13.99
C TRP A 209 36.13 40.21 -12.97
#